data_AF-A0A8S2G7X4-F1
#
_entry.id   AF-A0A8S2G7X4-F1
#
_cell.length_a   1.000
_cell.length_b   1.000
_cell.length_c   1.000
_cell.angle_alpha   90.00
_cell.angle_beta   90.00
_cell.angle_gamma   90.00
#
_symmetry.space_group_name_H-M   'P 1'
#
loop_
_entity.id
_entity.type
_entity.pdbx_description
1 polymer ?
#
loop_
_entity_poly.entity_id
_entity_poly.type
_entity_poly.pdbx_seq_one_letter_code
_entity_poly.pdbx_strand_id
1 'polypeptide(L)'
;CVRTRLYDDVMLILNNYEFPYKKLKEDGCMEMMKKRFVNKNINENYLNQLCTNICTQFNMKFIENLFKCLSRIDNLREFEYIIQFCSEKTVNLNDLVFQNLDITQMKSLVEIDYLCKKIKFNGEKQTSRDDLFNNLHILMKKKWTFNQLDELIESFNSSYSNQKFENFLNILKLLNQYNLSFSQHVKCNQIIRDSKNFVEQLKGLNRLIIENNFQLKGKVKNPTELLIELEEINANNPTSVKYIRTELPKELEEIKRKD
;
A
#
# COMPACT_ATOMS: atom_id res chain seq x y z
N CYS A 1 -31.30 23.51 6.50
CA CYS A 1 -30.97 23.47 5.06
C CYS A 1 -30.37 24.75 4.47
N VAL A 2 -30.52 25.94 5.06
CA VAL A 2 -29.95 27.18 4.47
C VAL A 2 -28.42 27.31 4.67
N ARG A 3 -27.89 26.88 5.83
CA ARG A 3 -26.44 26.93 6.13
C ARG A 3 -25.59 26.01 5.26
N THR A 4 -26.11 24.83 4.89
CA THR A 4 -25.41 23.88 4.02
C THR A 4 -25.29 24.40 2.59
N ARG A 5 -26.36 25.01 2.03
CA ARG A 5 -26.29 25.65 0.71
C ARG A 5 -25.24 26.75 0.63
N LEU A 6 -25.19 27.64 1.63
CA LEU A 6 -24.19 28.71 1.66
C LEU A 6 -22.75 28.18 1.71
N TYR A 7 -22.51 27.09 2.44
CA TYR A 7 -21.22 26.42 2.46
C TYR A 7 -20.86 25.77 1.12
N ASP A 8 -21.81 25.08 0.50
CA ASP A 8 -21.62 24.45 -0.81
C ASP A 8 -21.35 25.50 -1.89
N ASP A 9 -22.06 26.63 -1.87
CA ASP A 9 -21.88 27.76 -2.79
C ASP A 9 -20.50 28.42 -2.62
N VAL A 10 -20.05 28.62 -1.36
CA VAL A 10 -18.71 29.14 -1.07
C VAL A 10 -17.63 28.17 -1.52
N MET A 11 -17.80 26.86 -1.28
CA MET A 11 -16.85 25.85 -1.76
C MET A 11 -16.80 25.79 -3.27
N LEU A 12 -17.94 25.92 -3.95
CA LEU A 12 -18.01 25.98 -5.40
C LEU A 12 -17.27 27.20 -5.95
N ILE A 13 -17.37 28.35 -5.27
CA ILE A 13 -16.62 29.56 -5.62
C ILE A 13 -15.11 29.36 -5.39
N LEU A 14 -14.71 28.89 -4.21
CA LEU A 14 -13.30 28.66 -3.84
C LEU A 14 -12.61 27.59 -4.70
N ASN A 15 -13.39 26.67 -5.28
CA ASN A 15 -12.87 25.60 -6.15
C ASN A 15 -12.75 26.03 -7.63
N ASN A 16 -13.52 27.02 -8.09
CA ASN A 16 -13.67 27.34 -9.51
C ASN A 16 -13.19 28.75 -9.91
N TYR A 17 -12.88 29.64 -8.97
CA TYR A 17 -12.45 31.01 -9.25
C TYR A 17 -11.14 31.36 -8.53
N GLU A 18 -10.10 31.78 -9.26
CA GLU A 18 -8.77 32.09 -8.70
C GLU A 18 -8.71 33.47 -8.01
N PHE A 19 -9.36 34.50 -8.56
CA PHE A 19 -9.33 35.86 -8.02
C PHE A 19 -10.72 36.31 -7.55
N PRO A 20 -10.88 36.91 -6.36
CA PRO A 20 -9.89 37.20 -5.31
C PRO A 20 -9.65 36.04 -4.32
N TYR A 21 -10.19 34.87 -4.60
CA TYR A 21 -10.36 33.79 -3.63
C TYR A 21 -9.09 32.99 -3.31
N LYS A 22 -8.01 33.12 -4.09
CA LYS A 22 -6.72 32.48 -3.82
C LYS A 22 -6.20 32.82 -2.42
N LYS A 23 -6.25 34.09 -2.01
CA LYS A 23 -5.74 34.50 -0.70
C LYS A 23 -6.59 33.90 0.43
N LEU A 24 -7.91 33.91 0.26
CA LEU A 24 -8.85 33.30 1.21
C LEU A 24 -8.63 31.79 1.35
N LYS A 25 -8.27 31.11 0.26
CA LYS A 25 -7.91 29.69 0.21
C LYS A 25 -6.64 29.41 1.03
N GLU A 26 -5.60 30.21 0.81
CA GLU A 26 -4.32 30.10 1.50
C GLU A 26 -4.47 30.36 3.00
N ASP A 27 -5.22 31.39 3.37
CA ASP A 27 -5.49 31.74 4.77
C ASP A 27 -6.31 30.64 5.48
N GLY A 28 -7.30 30.05 4.79
CA GLY A 28 -8.06 28.90 5.29
C GLY A 28 -7.18 27.65 5.48
N CYS A 29 -6.28 27.36 4.54
CA CYS A 29 -5.30 26.28 4.64
C CYS A 29 -4.34 26.50 5.83
N MET A 30 -3.87 27.74 6.01
CA MET A 30 -3.02 28.13 7.13
C MET A 30 -3.71 27.90 8.47
N GLU A 31 -4.99 28.29 8.60
CA GLU A 31 -5.77 28.05 9.82
C GLU A 31 -5.94 26.56 10.12
N MET A 32 -6.17 25.72 9.10
CA MET A 32 -6.23 24.26 9.29
C MET A 32 -4.87 23.68 9.70
N MET A 33 -3.79 24.15 9.09
CA MET A 33 -2.42 23.78 9.45
C MET A 33 -2.12 24.15 10.91
N LYS A 34 -2.35 25.41 11.31
CA LYS A 34 -2.12 25.90 12.69
C LYS A 34 -2.92 25.12 13.74
N LYS A 35 -4.12 24.63 13.40
CA LYS A 35 -4.95 23.80 14.29
C LYS A 35 -4.43 22.38 14.49
N ARG A 36 -3.81 21.79 13.48
CA ARG A 36 -3.34 20.39 13.51
C ARG A 36 -1.85 20.27 13.84
N PHE A 37 -1.08 21.31 13.58
CA PHE A 37 0.37 21.28 13.74
C PHE A 37 0.79 21.38 15.20
N VAL A 38 1.61 20.42 15.65
CA VAL A 38 1.97 20.29 17.08
C VAL A 38 3.07 21.28 17.48
N ASN A 39 4.01 21.59 16.58
CA ASN A 39 5.18 22.40 16.90
C ASN A 39 4.91 23.89 16.61
N LYS A 40 4.90 24.74 17.64
CA LYS A 40 4.61 26.17 17.44
C LYS A 40 5.80 27.01 16.96
N ASN A 41 6.99 26.40 16.85
CA ASN A 41 8.24 27.12 16.55
C ASN A 41 8.67 27.09 15.08
N ILE A 42 7.79 26.67 14.17
CA ILE A 42 8.11 26.67 12.74
C ILE A 42 7.99 28.08 12.15
N ASN A 43 8.92 28.39 11.26
CA ASN A 43 8.96 29.64 10.52
C ASN A 43 7.64 29.87 9.75
N GLU A 44 6.97 30.98 10.02
CA GLU A 44 5.70 31.32 9.38
C GLU A 44 5.83 31.48 7.86
N ASN A 45 6.97 31.98 7.36
CA ASN A 45 7.24 32.06 5.92
C ASN A 45 7.27 30.68 5.26
N TYR A 46 7.79 29.68 5.98
CA TYR A 46 7.81 28.30 5.49
C TYR A 46 6.39 27.73 5.39
N LEU A 47 5.58 27.90 6.44
CA LEU A 47 4.19 27.45 6.42
C LEU A 47 3.37 28.18 5.34
N ASN A 48 3.62 29.47 5.12
CA ASN A 48 2.99 30.23 4.04
C ASN A 48 3.30 29.62 2.68
N GLN A 49 4.58 29.32 2.40
CA GLN A 49 4.98 28.67 1.15
C GLN A 49 4.35 27.29 0.99
N LEU A 50 4.30 26.49 2.06
CA LEU A 50 3.64 25.18 2.03
C LEU A 50 2.14 25.31 1.75
N CYS A 51 1.44 26.24 2.40
CA CYS A 51 0.02 26.49 2.15
C CYS A 51 -0.24 26.96 0.70
N THR A 52 0.60 27.85 0.16
CA THR A 52 0.53 28.24 -1.26
C THR A 52 0.73 27.04 -2.18
N ASN A 53 1.70 26.17 -1.90
CA ASN A 53 1.96 24.97 -2.69
C ASN A 53 0.74 24.03 -2.69
N ILE A 54 0.18 23.74 -1.51
CA ILE A 54 -1.02 22.92 -1.35
C ILE A 54 -2.21 23.53 -2.10
N CYS A 55 -2.43 24.85 -1.96
CA CYS A 55 -3.52 25.56 -2.62
C CYS A 55 -3.37 25.61 -4.15
N THR A 56 -2.15 25.49 -4.66
CA THR A 56 -1.87 25.45 -6.10
C THR A 56 -2.14 24.05 -6.68
N GLN A 57 -1.86 23.00 -5.90
CA GLN A 57 -2.01 21.61 -6.34
C GLN A 57 -3.43 21.06 -6.18
N PHE A 58 -4.17 21.52 -5.16
CA PHE A 58 -5.43 20.90 -4.76
C PHE A 58 -6.56 21.90 -4.60
N ASN A 59 -7.81 21.46 -4.86
CA ASN A 59 -9.01 22.24 -4.57
C ASN A 59 -9.33 22.25 -3.05
N MET A 60 -10.21 23.15 -2.59
CA MET A 60 -10.51 23.27 -1.15
C MET A 60 -11.15 22.03 -0.56
N LYS A 61 -11.99 21.33 -1.34
CA LYS A 61 -12.63 20.10 -0.87
C LYS A 61 -11.59 19.03 -0.51
N PHE A 62 -10.57 18.87 -1.35
CA PHE A 62 -9.45 17.98 -1.08
C PHE A 62 -8.68 18.42 0.17
N ILE A 63 -8.34 19.71 0.28
CA ILE A 63 -7.58 20.27 1.41
C ILE A 63 -8.32 20.03 2.72
N GLU A 64 -9.61 20.33 2.76
CA GLU A 64 -10.43 20.07 3.93
C GLU A 64 -10.46 18.59 4.31
N ASN A 65 -10.62 17.69 3.34
CA ASN A 65 -10.65 16.26 3.61
C ASN A 65 -9.31 15.76 4.15
N LEU A 66 -8.19 16.23 3.58
CA LEU A 66 -6.86 15.96 4.12
C LEU A 66 -6.74 16.36 5.60
N PHE A 67 -7.12 17.58 5.96
CA PHE A 67 -7.04 18.07 7.35
C PHE A 67 -8.13 17.51 8.28
N LYS A 68 -9.24 16.99 7.74
CA LYS A 68 -10.26 16.24 8.49
C LYS A 68 -9.77 14.84 8.83
N CYS A 69 -9.05 14.17 7.92
CA CYS A 69 -8.47 12.85 8.14
C CYS A 69 -7.39 12.88 9.23
N LEU A 70 -6.62 13.96 9.33
CA LEU A 70 -5.51 14.08 10.27
C LEU A 70 -5.95 14.49 11.68
N SER A 71 -5.48 13.78 12.70
CA SER A 71 -5.60 14.18 14.11
C SER A 71 -4.63 15.31 14.46
N ARG A 72 -3.37 15.14 14.05
CA ARG A 72 -2.25 16.05 14.30
C ARG A 72 -1.19 15.92 13.20
N ILE A 73 -0.32 16.92 13.09
CA ILE A 73 0.86 16.91 12.23
C ILE A 73 2.09 17.10 13.14
N ASP A 74 2.80 16.00 13.39
CA ASP A 74 4.02 15.93 14.21
C ASP A 74 5.30 15.84 13.36
N ASN A 75 5.20 15.37 12.12
CA ASN A 75 6.29 15.34 11.14
C ASN A 75 5.92 16.08 9.85
N LEU A 76 6.45 17.29 9.67
CA LEU A 76 6.15 18.13 8.51
C LEU A 76 6.70 17.57 7.20
N ARG A 77 7.84 16.88 7.26
CA ARG A 77 8.45 16.24 6.08
C ARG A 77 7.60 15.08 5.55
N GLU A 78 7.00 14.30 6.46
CA GLU A 78 6.03 13.26 6.06
C GLU A 78 4.74 13.87 5.50
N PHE A 79 4.30 15.01 6.05
CA PHE A 79 3.14 15.72 5.51
C PHE A 79 3.39 16.24 4.09
N GLU A 80 4.54 16.87 3.84
CA GLU A 80 4.94 17.30 2.50
C GLU A 80 5.05 16.13 1.52
N TYR A 81 5.57 14.99 1.98
CA TYR A 81 5.59 13.77 1.18
C TYR A 81 4.17 13.36 0.76
N ILE A 82 3.20 13.38 1.68
CA ILE A 82 1.80 13.04 1.35
C ILE A 82 1.22 14.02 0.33
N ILE A 83 1.46 15.32 0.50
CA ILE A 83 1.03 16.36 -0.45
C ILE A 83 1.60 16.07 -1.85
N GLN A 84 2.92 15.87 -1.94
CA GLN A 84 3.59 15.57 -3.19
C GLN A 84 3.06 14.28 -3.83
N PHE A 85 2.94 13.21 -3.03
CA PHE A 85 2.45 11.92 -3.49
C PHE A 85 1.03 12.01 -4.03
N CYS A 86 0.11 12.68 -3.33
CA CYS A 86 -1.26 12.86 -3.79
C CYS A 86 -1.32 13.65 -5.11
N SER A 87 -0.43 14.63 -5.29
CA SER A 87 -0.38 15.44 -6.51
C SER A 87 0.15 14.63 -7.68
N GLU A 88 1.30 13.95 -7.51
CA GLU A 88 1.96 13.17 -8.56
C GLU A 88 1.16 11.94 -8.99
N LYS A 89 0.53 11.28 -8.02
CA LYS A 89 -0.23 10.04 -8.24
C LYS A 89 -1.73 10.28 -8.42
N THR A 90 -2.18 11.53 -8.40
CA THR A 90 -3.58 11.94 -8.57
C THR A 90 -4.54 11.20 -7.62
N VAL A 91 -4.13 11.02 -6.36
CA VAL A 91 -4.94 10.31 -5.36
C VAL A 91 -6.13 11.17 -4.97
N ASN A 92 -7.33 10.61 -4.98
CA ASN A 92 -8.54 11.28 -4.50
C ASN A 92 -8.83 10.90 -3.04
N LEU A 93 -8.66 11.85 -2.11
CA LEU A 93 -8.97 11.64 -0.69
C LEU A 93 -10.47 11.73 -0.36
N ASN A 94 -11.31 12.17 -1.31
CA ASN A 94 -12.75 12.33 -1.06
C ASN A 94 -13.47 11.00 -0.77
N ASP A 95 -12.88 9.88 -1.17
CA ASP A 95 -13.46 8.54 -0.99
C ASP A 95 -12.95 7.85 0.30
N LEU A 96 -12.03 8.49 1.02
CA LEU A 96 -11.44 7.94 2.25
C LEU A 96 -12.33 8.28 3.45
N VAL A 97 -12.90 7.26 4.09
CA VAL A 97 -13.82 7.41 5.25
C VAL A 97 -13.05 7.51 6.58
N PHE A 98 -11.73 7.67 6.55
CA PHE A 98 -10.90 7.66 7.75
C PHE A 98 -10.85 9.01 8.46
N GLN A 99 -10.88 9.00 9.79
CA GLN A 99 -10.78 10.19 10.64
C GLN A 99 -9.74 9.98 11.75
N ASN A 100 -9.14 11.07 12.20
CA ASN A 100 -8.20 11.11 13.34
C ASN A 100 -6.94 10.25 13.19
N LEU A 101 -6.37 10.19 12.00
CA LEU A 101 -5.12 9.50 11.70
C LEU A 101 -3.91 10.33 12.13
N ASP A 102 -2.84 9.68 12.60
CA ASP A 102 -1.52 10.33 12.62
C ASP A 102 -0.92 10.40 11.19
N ILE A 103 0.19 11.12 11.05
CA ILE A 103 0.77 11.38 9.73
C ILE A 103 1.32 10.12 9.06
N THR A 104 1.89 9.21 9.84
CA THR A 104 2.46 7.95 9.35
C THR A 104 1.37 6.97 8.92
N GLN A 105 0.24 6.95 9.65
CA GLN A 105 -0.97 6.22 9.27
C GLN A 105 -1.54 6.78 7.98
N MET A 106 -1.68 8.11 7.86
CA MET A 106 -2.17 8.75 6.65
C MET A 106 -1.29 8.41 5.44
N LYS A 107 0.04 8.50 5.59
CA LYS A 107 0.99 8.09 4.55
C LYS A 107 0.73 6.67 4.07
N SER A 108 0.68 5.72 5.00
CA SER A 108 0.49 4.31 4.66
C SER A 108 -0.85 4.06 3.96
N LEU A 109 -1.90 4.74 4.40
CA LEU A 109 -3.24 4.61 3.82
C LEU A 109 -3.32 5.15 2.39
N VAL A 110 -2.73 6.30 2.14
CA VAL A 110 -2.69 6.92 0.81
C VAL A 110 -1.89 6.07 -0.17
N GLU A 111 -0.76 5.52 0.26
CA GLU A 111 0.05 4.58 -0.54
C GLU A 111 -0.74 3.31 -0.88
N ILE A 112 -1.43 2.69 0.09
CA ILE A 112 -2.21 1.47 -0.14
C ILE A 112 -3.42 1.74 -1.03
N ASP A 113 -4.16 2.84 -0.82
CA ASP A 113 -5.30 3.21 -1.67
C ASP A 113 -4.90 3.33 -3.14
N TYR A 114 -3.75 3.99 -3.40
CA TYR A 114 -3.20 4.09 -4.74
C TYR A 114 -2.88 2.71 -5.34
N LEU A 115 -2.16 1.86 -4.60
CA LEU A 115 -1.81 0.50 -5.05
C LEU A 115 -3.06 -0.34 -5.35
N CYS A 116 -4.08 -0.25 -4.49
CA CYS A 116 -5.35 -0.92 -4.68
C CYS A 116 -6.07 -0.46 -5.97
N LYS A 117 -6.09 0.85 -6.23
CA LYS A 117 -6.70 1.43 -7.45
C LYS A 117 -5.94 1.04 -8.73
N LYS A 118 -4.63 0.81 -8.65
CA LYS A 118 -3.80 0.33 -9.77
C LYS A 118 -4.20 -1.10 -10.21
N ILE A 119 -4.72 -1.90 -9.28
CA ILE A 119 -5.20 -3.27 -9.56
C ILE A 119 -6.65 -3.20 -10.07
N LYS A 120 -6.83 -3.34 -11.39
CA LYS A 120 -8.18 -3.40 -11.99
C LYS A 120 -8.87 -4.71 -11.60
N PHE A 121 -9.87 -4.61 -10.74
CA PHE A 121 -10.76 -5.71 -10.36
C PHE A 121 -12.19 -5.41 -10.83
N ASN A 122 -12.74 -6.28 -11.68
CA ASN A 122 -14.09 -6.18 -12.22
C ASN A 122 -15.12 -6.96 -11.37
N GLY A 123 -14.71 -7.57 -10.26
CA GLY A 123 -15.62 -8.33 -9.41
C GLY A 123 -16.42 -7.45 -8.45
N GLU A 124 -17.64 -7.87 -8.14
CA GLU A 124 -18.59 -7.15 -7.28
C GLU A 124 -18.35 -7.35 -5.77
N LYS A 125 -17.42 -8.25 -5.38
CA LYS A 125 -17.23 -8.63 -3.97
C LYS A 125 -16.33 -7.64 -3.23
N GLN A 126 -16.93 -6.82 -2.37
CA GLN A 126 -16.25 -5.90 -1.45
C GLN A 126 -15.16 -6.60 -0.61
N THR A 127 -15.42 -7.82 -0.15
CA THR A 127 -14.49 -8.63 0.67
C THR A 127 -13.12 -8.85 0.01
N SER A 128 -13.08 -9.02 -1.32
CA SER A 128 -11.81 -9.21 -2.06
C SER A 128 -10.94 -7.94 -2.04
N ARG A 129 -11.55 -6.76 -2.02
CA ARG A 129 -10.81 -5.49 -1.91
C ARG A 129 -10.28 -5.26 -0.50
N ASP A 130 -11.07 -5.61 0.52
CA ASP A 130 -10.64 -5.51 1.91
C ASP A 130 -9.47 -6.48 2.18
N ASP A 131 -9.51 -7.69 1.60
CA ASP A 131 -8.41 -8.66 1.63
C ASP A 131 -7.14 -8.10 0.98
N LEU A 132 -7.24 -7.49 -0.19
CA LEU A 132 -6.11 -6.85 -0.87
C LEU A 132 -5.48 -5.77 0.02
N PHE A 133 -6.31 -4.86 0.51
CA PHE A 133 -5.90 -3.76 1.36
C PHE A 133 -5.17 -4.27 2.61
N ASN A 134 -5.76 -5.24 3.31
CA ASN A 134 -5.19 -5.83 4.52
C ASN A 134 -3.84 -6.49 4.24
N ASN A 135 -3.73 -7.24 3.14
CA ASN A 135 -2.48 -7.91 2.80
C ASN A 135 -1.35 -6.93 2.47
N LEU A 136 -1.63 -5.86 1.72
CA LEU A 136 -0.64 -4.80 1.45
C LEU A 136 -0.24 -4.08 2.74
N HIS A 137 -1.20 -3.78 3.62
CA HIS A 137 -0.94 -3.16 4.91
C HIS A 137 -0.01 -3.99 5.80
N ILE A 138 -0.19 -5.33 5.82
CA ILE A 138 0.67 -6.24 6.58
C ILE A 138 2.10 -6.24 6.01
N LEU A 139 2.27 -6.26 4.68
CA LEU A 139 3.60 -6.19 4.06
C LEU A 139 4.32 -4.88 4.40
N MET A 140 3.61 -3.74 4.40
CA MET A 140 4.18 -2.45 4.81
C MET A 140 4.60 -2.44 6.29
N LYS A 141 3.79 -3.05 7.18
CA LYS A 141 4.21 -3.25 8.58
C LYS A 141 5.47 -4.10 8.71
N LYS A 142 5.75 -4.96 7.73
CA LYS A 142 6.98 -5.75 7.61
C LYS A 142 8.09 -5.04 6.83
N LYS A 143 8.00 -3.71 6.71
CA LYS A 143 8.99 -2.82 6.08
C LYS A 143 9.13 -2.98 4.57
N TRP A 144 8.16 -3.58 3.89
CA TRP A 144 8.08 -3.45 2.43
C TRP A 144 7.75 -2.00 2.09
N THR A 145 8.54 -1.39 1.21
CA THR A 145 8.33 0.00 0.81
C THR A 145 7.25 0.11 -0.27
N PHE A 146 6.69 1.30 -0.44
CA PHE A 146 5.78 1.61 -1.54
C PHE A 146 6.33 1.14 -2.90
N ASN A 147 7.58 1.51 -3.23
CA ASN A 147 8.19 1.15 -4.52
C ASN A 147 8.28 -0.38 -4.71
N GLN A 148 8.63 -1.13 -3.66
CA GLN A 148 8.71 -2.59 -3.74
C GLN A 148 7.35 -3.24 -3.99
N LEU A 149 6.30 -2.71 -3.36
CA LEU A 149 4.93 -3.18 -3.57
C LEU A 149 4.41 -2.77 -4.95
N ASP A 150 4.77 -1.57 -5.42
CA ASP A 150 4.40 -1.11 -6.76
C ASP A 150 5.03 -1.99 -7.85
N GLU A 151 6.32 -2.32 -7.72
CA GLU A 151 7.02 -3.27 -8.59
C GLU A 151 6.42 -4.68 -8.53
N LEU A 152 6.00 -5.13 -7.35
CA LEU A 152 5.35 -6.43 -7.17
C LEU A 152 4.02 -6.49 -7.95
N ILE A 153 3.22 -5.43 -7.86
CA ILE A 153 1.98 -5.30 -8.61
C ILE A 153 2.29 -5.27 -10.12
N GLU A 154 3.25 -4.47 -10.57
CA GLU A 154 3.64 -4.40 -11.98
C GLU A 154 4.13 -5.74 -12.54
N SER A 155 4.93 -6.47 -11.76
CA SER A 155 5.44 -7.79 -12.14
C SER A 155 4.31 -8.80 -12.40
N PHE A 156 3.18 -8.64 -11.70
CA PHE A 156 2.02 -9.49 -11.85
C PHE A 156 1.08 -9.07 -13.00
N ASN A 157 0.99 -7.77 -13.29
CA ASN A 157 -0.15 -7.15 -13.99
C ASN A 157 -0.03 -7.09 -15.53
N SER A 158 0.37 -8.19 -16.20
CA SER A 158 0.60 -8.21 -17.66
C SER A 158 -0.62 -8.58 -18.54
N SER A 159 -1.77 -8.95 -17.97
CA SER A 159 -3.04 -9.12 -18.73
C SER A 159 -4.21 -9.38 -17.79
N TYR A 160 -5.37 -8.78 -18.07
CA TYR A 160 -6.50 -8.64 -17.14
C TYR A 160 -7.45 -9.85 -17.13
N SER A 161 -7.57 -10.56 -15.99
CA SER A 161 -8.67 -11.51 -15.73
C SER A 161 -8.96 -11.65 -14.23
N ASN A 162 -10.20 -11.97 -13.85
CA ASN A 162 -10.58 -12.18 -12.43
C ASN A 162 -9.78 -13.31 -11.78
N GLN A 163 -9.45 -14.36 -12.53
CA GLN A 163 -8.62 -15.46 -12.04
C GLN A 163 -7.19 -15.00 -11.68
N LYS A 164 -6.64 -14.03 -12.42
CA LYS A 164 -5.35 -13.45 -12.08
C LYS A 164 -5.41 -12.62 -10.80
N PHE A 165 -6.48 -11.87 -10.55
CA PHE A 165 -6.64 -11.16 -9.29
C PHE A 165 -6.60 -12.12 -8.08
N GLU A 166 -7.35 -13.22 -8.13
CA GLU A 166 -7.34 -14.24 -7.07
C GLU A 166 -5.95 -14.88 -6.90
N ASN A 167 -5.26 -15.15 -8.00
CA ASN A 167 -3.88 -15.63 -7.97
C ASN A 167 -2.93 -14.63 -7.28
N PHE A 168 -3.10 -13.33 -7.53
CA PHE A 168 -2.32 -12.30 -6.86
C PHE A 168 -2.59 -12.24 -5.36
N LEU A 169 -3.86 -12.29 -4.96
CA LEU A 169 -4.22 -12.36 -3.54
C LEU A 169 -3.58 -13.56 -2.85
N ASN A 170 -3.56 -14.72 -3.50
CA ASN A 170 -2.91 -15.92 -2.96
C ASN A 170 -1.38 -15.71 -2.78
N ILE A 171 -0.72 -15.05 -3.73
CA ILE A 171 0.69 -14.67 -3.60
C ILE A 171 0.88 -13.75 -2.40
N LEU A 172 0.08 -12.70 -2.24
CA LEU A 172 0.19 -11.78 -1.12
C LEU A 172 -0.03 -12.48 0.24
N LYS A 173 -1.02 -13.38 0.32
CA LYS A 173 -1.31 -14.18 1.52
C LYS A 173 -0.10 -15.04 1.90
N LEU A 174 0.50 -15.70 0.91
CA LEU A 174 1.69 -16.52 1.09
C LEU A 174 2.90 -15.70 1.55
N LEU A 175 3.16 -14.53 0.95
CA LEU A 175 4.22 -13.62 1.40
C LEU A 175 4.00 -13.16 2.84
N ASN A 176 2.74 -12.93 3.22
CA ASN A 176 2.36 -12.53 4.57
C ASN A 176 2.50 -13.66 5.60
N GLN A 177 2.17 -14.91 5.27
CA GLN A 177 2.30 -16.01 6.22
C GLN A 177 3.75 -16.31 6.58
N TYR A 178 4.65 -16.22 5.60
CA TYR A 178 6.05 -16.66 5.77
C TYR A 178 7.05 -15.57 6.13
N ASN A 179 6.58 -14.36 6.43
CA ASN A 179 7.43 -13.23 6.80
C ASN A 179 8.62 -13.04 5.85
N LEU A 180 8.37 -13.19 4.54
CA LEU A 180 9.45 -13.08 3.56
C LEU A 180 10.11 -11.71 3.71
N SER A 181 11.43 -11.72 3.95
CA SER A 181 12.19 -10.49 4.17
C SER A 181 12.05 -9.57 2.95
N PHE A 182 11.89 -8.26 3.20
CA PHE A 182 11.88 -7.24 2.15
C PHE A 182 13.17 -7.27 1.29
N SER A 183 14.26 -7.83 1.82
CA SER A 183 15.51 -8.04 1.07
C SER A 183 15.35 -9.03 -0.09
N GLN A 184 14.34 -9.90 -0.08
CA GLN A 184 14.08 -10.88 -1.14
C GLN A 184 13.12 -10.37 -2.23
N HIS A 185 12.65 -9.11 -2.17
CA HIS A 185 11.67 -8.59 -3.12
C HIS A 185 12.12 -8.74 -4.59
N VAL A 186 13.40 -8.51 -4.89
CA VAL A 186 13.93 -8.68 -6.26
C VAL A 186 13.74 -10.11 -6.76
N LYS A 187 14.09 -11.12 -5.94
CA LYS A 187 13.90 -12.53 -6.30
C LYS A 187 12.42 -12.87 -6.43
N CYS A 188 11.59 -12.36 -5.52
CA CYS A 188 10.13 -12.51 -5.59
C CYS A 188 9.57 -11.99 -6.92
N ASN A 189 9.94 -10.76 -7.30
CA ASN A 189 9.49 -10.12 -8.54
C ASN A 189 10.00 -10.87 -9.78
N GLN A 190 11.25 -11.35 -9.76
CA GLN A 190 11.80 -12.20 -10.82
C GLN A 190 11.01 -13.50 -10.98
N ILE A 191 10.72 -14.21 -9.89
CA ILE A 191 9.90 -15.44 -9.93
C ILE A 191 8.54 -15.16 -10.54
N ILE A 192 7.86 -14.07 -10.12
CA ILE A 192 6.53 -13.73 -10.62
C ILE A 192 6.57 -13.42 -12.12
N ARG A 193 7.56 -12.64 -12.57
CA ARG A 193 7.69 -12.21 -13.96
C ARG A 193 8.13 -13.32 -14.90
N ASP A 194 9.11 -14.12 -14.49
CA ASP A 194 9.81 -15.05 -15.38
C ASP A 194 9.10 -16.43 -15.43
N SER A 195 8.18 -16.69 -14.50
CA SER A 195 7.38 -17.91 -14.48
C SER A 195 6.35 -17.95 -15.61
N LYS A 196 6.28 -19.10 -16.31
CA LYS A 196 5.39 -19.31 -17.46
C LYS A 196 3.91 -19.34 -17.09
N ASN A 197 3.58 -19.73 -15.87
CA ASN A 197 2.21 -19.87 -15.38
C ASN A 197 2.16 -19.74 -13.85
N PHE A 198 0.96 -19.65 -13.29
CA PHE A 198 0.75 -19.49 -11.85
C PHE A 198 1.28 -20.66 -11.01
N VAL A 199 1.27 -21.89 -11.55
CA VAL A 199 1.82 -23.05 -10.83
C VAL A 199 3.33 -22.88 -10.64
N GLU A 200 4.05 -22.47 -11.69
CA GLU A 200 5.49 -22.22 -11.61
C GLU A 200 5.82 -21.03 -10.71
N GLN A 201 4.96 -19.99 -10.68
CA GLN A 201 5.08 -18.89 -9.71
C GLN A 201 5.02 -19.41 -8.27
N LEU A 202 4.02 -20.25 -7.96
CA LEU A 202 3.85 -20.82 -6.62
C LEU A 202 5.05 -21.71 -6.23
N LYS A 203 5.52 -22.58 -7.14
CA LYS A 203 6.70 -23.41 -6.88
C LYS A 203 7.93 -22.57 -6.56
N GLY A 204 8.22 -21.56 -7.39
CA GLY A 204 9.35 -20.67 -7.18
C GLY A 204 9.26 -19.90 -5.86
N LEU A 205 8.08 -19.37 -5.53
CA LEU A 205 7.87 -18.65 -4.28
C LEU A 205 7.98 -19.55 -3.05
N ASN A 206 7.43 -20.77 -3.10
CA ASN A 206 7.56 -21.77 -2.03
C ASN A 206 9.03 -22.10 -1.77
N ARG A 207 9.82 -22.29 -2.84
CA ARG A 207 11.26 -22.49 -2.73
C ARG A 207 11.98 -21.29 -2.10
N LEU A 208 11.66 -20.07 -2.54
CA LEU A 208 12.25 -18.85 -1.99
C LEU A 208 11.93 -18.68 -0.50
N ILE A 209 10.70 -18.99 -0.08
CA ILE A 209 10.28 -18.99 1.33
C ILE A 209 11.14 -19.93 2.14
N ILE A 210 11.30 -21.16 1.64
CA ILE A 210 12.13 -22.19 2.26
C ILE A 210 13.57 -21.68 2.43
N GLU A 211 14.20 -21.24 1.35
CA GLU A 211 15.58 -20.73 1.36
C GLU A 211 15.74 -19.59 2.38
N ASN A 212 14.82 -18.61 2.36
CA ASN A 212 14.84 -17.48 3.27
C ASN A 212 14.68 -17.91 4.74
N ASN A 213 13.88 -18.94 5.01
CA ASN A 213 13.69 -19.47 6.36
C ASN A 213 14.94 -20.21 6.85
N PHE A 214 15.68 -20.95 6.02
CA PHE A 214 16.92 -21.63 6.46
C PHE A 214 18.10 -20.67 6.66
N GLN A 215 18.19 -19.60 5.88
CA GLN A 215 19.32 -18.67 5.93
C GLN A 215 19.26 -17.67 7.10
N LEU A 216 18.07 -17.40 7.66
CA LEU A 216 17.91 -16.48 8.79
C LEU A 216 18.17 -17.22 10.12
N LYS A 217 19.36 -17.04 10.71
CA LYS A 217 19.72 -17.58 12.04
C LYS A 217 18.65 -17.22 13.09
N GLY A 218 17.91 -18.24 13.55
CA GLY A 218 16.86 -18.14 14.57
C GLY A 218 16.05 -19.45 14.58
N LYS A 219 15.27 -19.73 15.63
CA LYS A 219 14.41 -20.93 15.68
C LYS A 219 13.34 -20.85 14.58
N VAL A 220 13.65 -21.48 13.45
CA VAL A 220 12.77 -21.64 12.28
C VAL A 220 11.98 -22.93 12.48
N LYS A 221 10.71 -22.94 12.05
CA LYS A 221 9.86 -24.14 12.03
C LYS A 221 10.61 -25.32 11.42
N ASN A 222 10.37 -26.54 11.92
CA ASN A 222 10.98 -27.72 11.31
C ASN A 222 10.54 -27.79 9.83
N PRO A 223 11.42 -28.14 8.86
CA PRO A 223 11.05 -28.36 7.46
C PRO A 223 9.75 -29.12 7.26
N THR A 224 9.43 -30.10 8.10
CA THR A 224 8.15 -30.82 8.04
C THR A 224 6.95 -29.92 8.30
N GLU A 225 7.00 -29.06 9.32
CA GLU A 225 5.94 -28.09 9.62
C GLU A 225 5.75 -27.09 8.48
N LEU A 226 6.87 -26.61 7.92
CA LEU A 226 6.86 -25.69 6.79
C LEU A 226 6.23 -26.32 5.53
N LEU A 227 6.56 -27.57 5.24
CA LEU A 227 5.97 -28.30 4.11
C LEU A 227 4.48 -28.54 4.30
N ILE A 228 4.03 -28.87 5.52
CA ILE A 228 2.61 -29.03 5.84
C ILE A 228 1.85 -27.72 5.61
N GLU A 229 2.35 -26.60 6.13
CA GLU A 229 1.70 -25.29 5.95
C GLU A 229 1.66 -24.87 4.47
N LEU A 230 2.75 -25.11 3.73
CA LEU A 230 2.79 -24.84 2.29
C LEU A 230 1.73 -25.68 1.56
N GLU A 231 1.57 -26.94 1.96
CA GLU A 231 0.55 -27.83 1.39
C GLU A 231 -0.87 -27.34 1.67
N GLU A 232 -1.17 -26.92 2.90
CA GLU A 232 -2.48 -26.38 3.30
C GLU A 232 -2.84 -25.11 2.51
N ILE A 233 -1.89 -24.19 2.35
CA ILE A 233 -2.08 -22.97 1.55
C ILE A 233 -2.33 -23.30 0.08
N ASN A 234 -1.65 -24.34 -0.42
CA ASN A 234 -1.74 -24.78 -1.80
C ASN A 234 -2.81 -25.86 -2.03
N ALA A 235 -3.67 -26.16 -1.05
CA ALA A 235 -4.61 -27.30 -1.11
C ALA A 235 -5.49 -27.31 -2.37
N ASN A 236 -5.82 -26.14 -2.90
CA ASN A 236 -6.63 -25.98 -4.11
C ASN A 236 -5.84 -26.13 -5.42
N ASN A 237 -4.54 -26.42 -5.36
CA ASN A 237 -3.66 -26.59 -6.51
C ASN A 237 -2.94 -27.96 -6.44
N PRO A 238 -3.56 -29.03 -6.99
CA PRO A 238 -3.03 -30.40 -6.89
C PRO A 238 -1.60 -30.55 -7.42
N THR A 239 -1.23 -29.79 -8.44
CA THR A 239 0.13 -29.82 -9.01
C THR A 239 1.15 -29.21 -8.04
N SER A 240 0.81 -28.10 -7.40
CA SER A 240 1.64 -27.49 -6.35
C SER A 240 1.77 -28.42 -5.14
N VAL A 241 0.66 -29.03 -4.69
CA VAL A 241 0.66 -30.03 -3.61
C VAL A 241 1.55 -31.22 -3.95
N LYS A 242 1.47 -31.76 -5.16
CA LYS A 242 2.34 -32.84 -5.61
C LYS A 242 3.81 -32.43 -5.52
N TYR A 243 4.17 -31.27 -6.05
CA TYR A 243 5.53 -30.73 -5.97
C TYR A 243 6.02 -30.60 -4.51
N ILE A 244 5.21 -30.03 -3.63
CA ILE A 244 5.52 -29.86 -2.20
C ILE A 244 5.78 -31.21 -1.52
N ARG A 245 5.02 -32.25 -1.87
CA ARG A 245 5.17 -33.58 -1.28
C ARG A 245 6.34 -34.39 -1.84
N THR A 246 6.65 -34.25 -3.14
CA THR A 246 7.55 -35.19 -3.82
C THR A 246 8.91 -34.62 -4.23
N GLU A 247 8.96 -33.33 -4.55
CA GLU A 247 10.14 -32.68 -5.15
C GLU A 247 10.80 -31.72 -4.16
N LEU A 248 10.00 -30.86 -3.53
CA LEU A 248 10.46 -29.85 -2.56
C LEU A 248 11.26 -30.43 -1.37
N PRO A 249 10.95 -31.62 -0.81
CA PRO A 249 11.74 -32.22 0.26
C PRO A 249 13.16 -32.60 -0.19
N LYS A 250 13.36 -32.92 -1.47
CA LYS A 250 14.68 -33.25 -2.01
C LYS A 250 15.50 -31.98 -2.24
N GLU A 251 14.87 -30.94 -2.80
CA GLU A 251 15.51 -29.62 -2.95
C GLU A 251 15.93 -29.04 -1.59
N LEU A 252 15.11 -29.25 -0.55
CA LEU A 252 15.41 -28.89 0.83
C LEU A 252 16.69 -29.53 1.36
N GLU A 253 16.91 -30.82 1.10
CA GLU A 253 18.15 -31.48 1.51
C GLU A 253 19.37 -30.90 0.81
N GLU A 254 19.25 -30.50 -0.45
CA GLU A 254 20.34 -29.87 -1.19
C GLU A 254 20.66 -28.46 -0.67
N ILE A 255 19.65 -27.67 -0.32
CA ILE A 255 19.82 -26.32 0.26
C ILE A 255 20.57 -26.43 1.59
N LYS A 256 20.18 -27.36 2.47
CA LYS A 256 20.85 -27.59 3.75
C LYS A 256 22.31 -28.04 3.63
N ARG A 257 22.71 -28.67 2.53
CA ARG A 257 24.10 -29.12 2.31
C ARG A 257 25.02 -28.00 1.81
N LYS A 258 24.46 -26.87 1.36
CA LYS A 258 25.20 -25.74 0.79
C LYS A 258 25.49 -24.62 1.81
N ASP A 259 24.84 -24.66 2.97
CA ASP A 259 25.13 -23.84 4.15
C ASP A 259 26.05 -24.60 5.13
#